data_AF-A0A0C2W9F5-F1
#
_entry.id   AF-A0A0C2W9F5-F1
#
_cell.length_a   1.000
_cell.length_b   1.000
_cell.length_c   1.000
_cell.angle_alpha   90.00
_cell.angle_beta   90.00
_cell.angle_gamma   90.00
#
_symmetry.space_group_name_H-M   'P 1'
#
loop_
_entity.id
_entity.type
_entity.pdbx_description
1 polymer ?
#
loop_
_entity_poly.entity_id
_entity_poly.type
_entity_poly.pdbx_seq_one_letter_code
_entity_poly.pdbx_strand_id
1 'polypeptide(L)' 'SGRLFAFLPLPSKTGFPVHIHALFSMNSSRQRLRKPNERGIEHGSDKDVLIKWNQLLFNHYIPQ' A
#
# COMPACT_ATOMS: atom_id res chain seq x y z
N SER A 1 -10.06 3.40 14.66
CA SER A 1 -8.98 2.68 13.96
C SER A 1 -9.47 2.28 12.58
N GLY A 2 -8.90 2.92 11.57
CA GLY A 2 -9.25 2.80 10.17
C GLY A 2 -8.76 1.50 9.54
N ARG A 3 -8.94 1.41 8.22
CA ARG A 3 -8.54 0.25 7.41
C ARG A 3 -8.12 0.72 6.03
N LEU A 4 -7.24 -0.05 5.41
CA LEU A 4 -6.91 0.11 4.01
C LEU A 4 -7.81 -0.78 3.16
N PHE A 5 -8.18 -0.31 1.97
CA PHE A 5 -8.99 -1.04 1.01
C PHE A 5 -8.27 -1.08 -0.34
N ALA A 6 -8.27 -2.25 -0.96
CA ALA A 6 -7.81 -2.48 -2.33
C ALA A 6 -8.84 -3.39 -3.02
N PHE A 7 -9.93 -2.81 -3.52
CA PHE A 7 -11.21 -3.47 -3.84
C PHE A 7 -11.92 -4.09 -2.62
N LEU A 8 -11.20 -4.85 -1.78
CA LEU A 8 -11.66 -5.41 -0.53
C LEU A 8 -10.85 -4.85 0.66
N PRO A 9 -11.40 -4.88 1.89
CA PRO A 9 -10.65 -4.48 3.08
C PRO A 9 -9.42 -5.37 3.27
N LEU A 10 -8.27 -4.74 3.51
CA LEU A 10 -7.06 -5.44 3.95
C LEU A 10 -7.25 -5.95 5.39
N PRO A 11 -6.63 -7.09 5.75
CA PRO A 11 -6.85 -7.73 7.05
C PRO A 11 -6.34 -6.91 8.23
N SER A 12 -5.37 -6.03 8.00
CA SER A 12 -4.78 -5.17 9.03
C SER A 12 -5.58 -3.88 9.25
N LYS A 13 -5.91 -3.59 10.50
CA LYS A 13 -6.39 -2.27 10.93
C LYS A 13 -5.23 -1.27 10.92
N THR A 14 -5.53 -0.01 10.66
CA THR A 14 -4.59 1.10 10.74
C THR A 14 -4.77 1.89 12.04
N GLY A 15 -3.75 2.67 12.43
CA GLY A 15 -3.86 3.64 13.53
C GLY A 15 -4.71 4.85 13.18
N PHE A 16 -4.94 5.11 11.89
CA PHE A 16 -5.63 6.31 11.41
C PHE A 16 -7.10 6.39 11.87
N PRO A 17 -7.67 7.60 12.00
CA PRO A 17 -9.09 7.78 12.28
C PRO A 17 -9.98 7.53 11.04
N VAL A 18 -9.39 7.33 9.86
CA VAL A 18 -10.10 7.22 8.57
C VAL A 18 -9.82 5.91 7.83
N HIS A 19 -10.77 5.48 7.00
CA HIS A 19 -10.57 4.43 6.01
C HIS A 19 -9.93 5.00 4.74
N ILE A 20 -9.00 4.27 4.14
CA ILE A 20 -8.28 4.72 2.93
C ILE A 20 -8.45 3.67 1.84
N HIS A 21 -8.96 4.08 0.68
CA HIS A 21 -9.09 3.25 -0.51
C HIS A 21 -8.15 3.78 -1.59
N ALA A 22 -7.24 2.94 -2.07
CA ALA A 22 -6.34 3.28 -3.17
C ALA A 22 -5.86 2.02 -3.91
N LEU A 23 -5.29 2.22 -5.08
CA LEU A 23 -4.51 1.18 -5.77
C LEU A 23 -3.18 1.00 -5.03
N PHE A 24 -3.06 -0.09 -4.28
CA PHE A 24 -1.86 -0.38 -3.50
C PHE A 24 -0.96 -1.40 -4.21
N SER A 25 0.36 -1.18 -4.14
CA SER A 25 1.31 -2.28 -4.39
C SER A 25 1.21 -3.29 -3.25
N MET A 26 0.89 -4.54 -3.58
CA MET A 26 0.70 -5.62 -2.62
C MET A 26 1.70 -6.76 -2.86
N ASN A 27 1.97 -7.53 -1.81
CA ASN A 27 2.68 -8.80 -1.94
C ASN A 27 1.82 -9.83 -2.69
N SER A 28 2.43 -10.96 -3.07
CA SER A 28 1.74 -12.04 -3.81
C SER A 28 0.51 -12.59 -3.07
N SER A 29 0.55 -12.66 -1.75
CA SER A 29 -0.57 -13.09 -0.91
C SER A 29 -1.71 -12.06 -0.84
N ARG A 30 -1.51 -10.83 -1.34
CA ARG A 30 -2.49 -9.71 -1.31
C ARG A 30 -3.05 -9.40 0.08
N GLN A 31 -2.27 -9.71 1.12
CA GLN A 31 -2.64 -9.47 2.52
C GLN A 31 -1.94 -8.27 3.12
N ARG A 32 -0.84 -7.80 2.50
CA ARG A 32 -0.02 -6.71 2.99
C ARG A 32 0.50 -5.86 1.85
N LEU A 33 0.80 -4.60 2.17
CA LEU A 33 1.52 -3.71 1.27
C LEU A 33 2.91 -4.27 0.97
N ARG A 34 3.32 -4.16 -0.29
CA ARG A 34 4.64 -4.59 -0.75
C ARG A 34 5.70 -3.65 -0.19
N LYS A 35 6.80 -4.21 0.32
CA LYS A 35 7.96 -3.40 0.70
C LYS A 35 8.84 -3.09 -0.51
N PRO A 36 9.52 -1.93 -0.56
CA PRO A 36 10.40 -1.55 -1.67
C PRO A 36 11.53 -2.54 -1.97
N ASN A 37 11.98 -3.31 -0.96
CA ASN A 37 13.12 -4.21 -1.07
C ASN A 37 12.72 -5.70 -1.25
N GLU A 38 11.46 -5.99 -1.58
CA GLU A 38 11.02 -7.36 -1.85
C GLU A 38 11.54 -7.88 -3.21
N ARG A 39 11.95 -9.15 -3.28
CA ARG A 39 12.46 -9.75 -4.51
C ARG A 39 11.42 -9.72 -5.64
N GLY A 40 11.88 -9.63 -6.89
CA GLY A 40 11.01 -9.64 -8.08
C GLY A 40 10.29 -8.32 -8.35
N ILE A 41 10.91 -7.19 -7.97
CA ILE A 41 10.53 -5.85 -8.42
C ILE A 41 11.52 -5.46 -9.51
N GLU A 42 11.03 -5.40 -10.74
CA GLU A 42 11.79 -4.88 -11.88
C GLU A 42 11.66 -3.36 -11.89
N HIS A 43 12.80 -2.65 -11.94
CA HIS A 43 12.81 -1.19 -12.02
C HIS A 43 12.07 -0.74 -13.29
N GLY A 44 11.21 0.28 -13.15
CA GLY A 44 10.40 0.79 -14.26
C GLY A 44 9.15 -0.04 -14.60
N SER A 45 8.90 -1.17 -13.92
CA SER A 45 7.64 -1.91 -14.05
C SER A 45 6.47 -1.19 -13.36
N ASP A 46 5.23 -1.54 -13.71
CA ASP A 46 4.02 -1.04 -13.04
C ASP A 46 4.07 -1.26 -11.52
N LYS A 47 4.72 -2.34 -11.07
CA LYS A 47 4.90 -2.64 -9.64
C LYS A 47 5.81 -1.61 -8.96
N ASP A 48 6.85 -1.14 -9.63
CA ASP A 48 7.75 -0.09 -9.13
C ASP A 48 6.99 1.24 -8.96
N VAL A 49 6.14 1.60 -9.93
CA VAL A 49 5.27 2.78 -9.85
C VAL A 49 4.33 2.71 -8.65
N LEU A 50 3.66 1.56 -8.45
CA LEU A 50 2.75 1.37 -7.31
C LEU A 50 3.48 1.37 -5.95
N ILE A 51 4.76 0.96 -5.90
CA ILE A 51 5.55 1.04 -4.67
C ILE A 51 5.85 2.50 -4.33
N LYS A 52 6.27 3.29 -5.32
CA LYS A 52 6.51 4.73 -5.14
C LYS A 52 5.22 5.46 -4.74
N TRP A 53 4.10 5.07 -5.33
CA TRP A 53 2.77 5.55 -4.94
C TRP A 53 2.45 5.26 -3.46
N ASN A 54 2.63 4.02 -3.00
CA ASN A 54 2.44 3.68 -1.59
C ASN A 54 3.30 4.61 -0.71
N GLN A 55 4.59 4.75 -1.01
CA GLN A 55 5.50 5.60 -0.23
C GLN A 55 5.03 7.06 -0.19
N LEU A 56 4.69 7.63 -1.35
CA LEU A 56 4.21 8.99 -1.46
C LEU A 56 2.94 9.21 -0.62
N LEU A 57 1.96 8.30 -0.75
CA LEU A 57 0.69 8.36 -0.03
C LEU A 57 0.89 8.36 1.49
N PHE A 58 1.67 7.42 2.03
CA PHE A 58 1.90 7.31 3.47
C PHE A 58 2.83 8.39 4.04
N ASN A 59 3.77 8.90 3.24
CA ASN A 59 4.74 9.88 3.73
C ASN A 59 4.23 11.32 3.66
N HIS A 60 3.31 11.64 2.73
CA HIS A 60 2.90 13.02 2.46
C HIS A 60 1.41 13.30 2.62
N TYR A 61 0.55 12.30 2.36
CA TYR A 61 -0.89 12.55 2.21
C TYR A 61 -1.74 11.93 3.31
N ILE A 62 -1.26 10.87 3.97
CA ILE A 62 -1.96 10.25 5.09
C ILE A 62 -1.54 10.94 6.40
N PRO A 63 -2.48 11.47 7.19
CA PRO A 63 -2.17 12.09 8.48
C PRO A 63 -1.57 11.07 9.45
N GLN A 64 -0.54 11.49 10.20
CA GLN A 64 0.12 10.66 11.23
C GLN A 64 -0.74 10.51 12.48
#